data_AF-A0A9E4WCS8-F1
#
_entry.id   AF-A0A9E4WCS8-F1
#
_cell.length_a   1.000
_cell.length_b   1.000
_cell.length_c   1.000
_cell.angle_alpha   90.00
_cell.angle_beta   90.00
_cell.angle_gamma   90.00
#
_symmetry.space_group_name_H-M   'P 1'
#
loop_
_entity.id
_entity.type
_entity.pdbx_description
1 polymer ?
#
loop_
_entity_poly.entity_id
_entity_poly.type
_entity_poly.pdbx_seq_one_letter_code
_entity_poly.pdbx_strand_id
1 'polypeptide(L)'
;MAEIEGGFSPETIINHLKANNVTHVVWLPDSETNFLYVLLQEEPSLDLITVSREGQAFSTAAGLSVGGAKPVILIQNTGLMESGDSLRGWAMGM
;
A
#
# COMPACT_ATOMS: atom_id res chain seq x y z
N MET A 1 13.20 8.81 -26.17
CA MET A 1 12.52 7.97 -25.17
C MET A 1 11.07 8.38 -25.21
N ALA A 2 10.18 7.52 -25.73
CA ALA A 2 8.77 7.85 -25.80
C ALA A 2 8.19 7.83 -24.38
N GLU A 3 7.58 8.94 -23.97
CA GLU A 3 6.72 8.98 -22.79
C GLU A 3 5.55 8.04 -23.05
N ILE A 4 5.44 6.98 -22.24
CA ILE A 4 4.30 6.06 -22.30
C ILE A 4 3.21 6.68 -21.43
N GLU A 5 2.44 7.59 -22.02
CA GLU A 5 1.12 7.96 -21.49
C GLU A 5 0.26 6.68 -21.43
N GLY A 6 0.09 6.12 -20.22
CA GLY A 6 -0.81 5.00 -19.97
C GLY A 6 -0.17 3.65 -19.64
N GLY A 7 1.16 3.56 -19.49
CA GLY A 7 1.81 2.33 -19.01
C GLY A 7 1.85 2.29 -17.48
N PHE A 8 1.50 1.14 -16.88
CA PHE A 8 1.64 0.91 -15.44
C PHE A 8 3.14 0.81 -15.09
N SER A 9 3.83 1.95 -15.02
CA SER A 9 5.24 2.00 -14.59
C SER A 9 5.28 1.90 -13.06
N PRO A 10 5.89 0.85 -12.49
CA PRO A 10 6.00 0.68 -11.06
C PRO A 10 6.76 1.84 -10.38
N GLU A 11 7.72 2.42 -11.10
CA GLU A 11 8.50 3.58 -10.66
C GLU A 11 7.62 4.82 -10.45
N THR A 12 6.58 4.98 -11.29
CA THR A 12 5.61 6.08 -11.13
C THR A 12 4.87 5.97 -9.80
N ILE A 13 4.53 4.75 -9.37
CA ILE A 13 3.90 4.52 -8.06
C ILE A 13 4.84 4.97 -6.95
N ILE A 14 6.09 4.52 -6.96
CA ILE A 14 7.10 4.91 -5.95
C ILE A 14 7.27 6.43 -5.89
N ASN A 15 7.40 7.08 -7.05
CA ASN A 15 7.54 8.53 -7.14
C ASN A 15 6.35 9.27 -6.52
N HIS A 16 5.12 8.81 -6.78
CA HIS A 16 3.92 9.39 -6.19
C HIS A 16 3.81 9.13 -4.69
N LEU A 17 4.19 7.95 -4.19
CA LEU A 17 4.23 7.67 -2.77
C LEU A 17 5.19 8.63 -2.04
N LYS A 18 6.39 8.83 -2.60
CA LYS A 18 7.40 9.76 -2.06
C LYS A 18 6.95 11.22 -2.12
N ALA A 19 6.41 11.66 -3.25
CA ALA A 19 5.90 13.02 -3.42
C ALA A 19 4.76 13.34 -2.43
N ASN A 20 4.05 12.32 -1.95
CA ASN A 20 3.02 12.45 -0.94
C ASN A 20 3.52 12.16 0.49
N ASN A 21 4.83 12.04 0.72
CA ASN A 21 5.41 11.75 2.03
C ASN A 21 4.83 10.48 2.67
N VAL A 22 4.48 9.48 1.85
CA VAL A 22 4.12 8.16 2.38
C VAL A 22 5.34 7.59 3.08
N THR A 23 5.10 6.93 4.20
CA THR A 23 6.14 6.36 5.07
C THR A 23 6.06 4.84 5.11
N HIS A 24 4.84 4.29 5.02
CA HIS A 24 4.60 2.86 5.14
C HIS A 24 3.66 2.39 4.04
N VAL A 25 3.93 1.21 3.48
CA VAL A 25 3.02 0.52 2.56
C VAL A 25 2.60 -0.79 3.21
N VAL A 26 1.32 -0.91 3.55
CA VAL A 26 0.74 -2.09 4.19
C VAL A 26 0.13 -2.98 3.11
N TRP A 27 0.61 -4.22 2.98
CA TRP A 27 0.26 -5.07 1.85
C TRP A 27 0.29 -6.57 2.18
N LEU A 28 -0.57 -7.35 1.52
CA LEU A 28 -0.43 -8.80 1.38
C LEU A 28 0.21 -9.10 0.01
N PRO A 29 1.50 -9.47 -0.05
CA PRO A 29 2.18 -9.74 -1.32
C PRO A 29 1.45 -10.78 -2.18
N ASP A 30 1.30 -10.48 -3.45
CA ASP A 30 0.72 -11.39 -4.45
C ASP A 30 1.76 -11.71 -5.55
N SER A 31 1.51 -12.78 -6.31
CA SER A 31 2.42 -13.24 -7.36
C SER A 31 2.40 -12.37 -8.62
N GLU A 32 1.29 -11.69 -8.90
CA GLU A 32 1.09 -10.91 -10.14
C GLU A 32 1.88 -9.60 -10.11
N THR A 33 2.10 -9.02 -8.93
CA THR A 33 2.76 -7.72 -8.75
C THR A 33 4.13 -7.80 -8.07
N ASN A 34 4.83 -8.94 -8.20
CA ASN A 34 6.16 -9.15 -7.60
C ASN A 34 7.20 -8.09 -7.99
N PHE A 35 7.11 -7.51 -9.19
CA PHE A 35 8.00 -6.41 -9.61
C PHE A 35 7.86 -5.18 -8.69
N LEU A 36 6.63 -4.87 -8.23
CA LEU A 36 6.36 -3.75 -7.34
C LEU A 36 6.85 -4.07 -5.92
N TYR A 37 6.77 -5.33 -5.51
CA TYR A 37 7.35 -5.81 -4.25
C TYR A 37 8.83 -5.55 -4.14
N VAL A 38 9.61 -5.94 -5.16
CA VAL A 38 11.06 -5.73 -5.18
C VAL A 38 11.37 -4.22 -5.10
N LEU A 39 10.69 -3.40 -5.89
CA LEU A 39 10.92 -1.95 -5.90
C LEU A 39 10.55 -1.27 -4.57
N LEU A 40 9.47 -1.71 -3.91
CA LEU A 40 9.09 -1.21 -2.59
C LEU A 40 10.10 -1.61 -1.50
N GLN A 41 10.69 -2.81 -1.60
CA GLN A 41 11.74 -3.26 -0.68
C GLN A 41 13.06 -2.50 -0.88
N GLU A 42 13.35 -2.09 -2.11
CA GLU A 42 14.59 -1.37 -2.46
C GLU A 42 14.51 0.14 -2.19
N GLU A 43 13.32 0.71 -1.92
CA GLU A 43 13.14 2.13 -1.66
C GLU A 43 13.31 2.46 -0.15
N PRO A 44 14.43 3.09 0.27
CA PRO A 44 14.74 3.26 1.70
C PRO A 44 13.85 4.26 2.43
N SER A 45 13.07 5.07 1.70
CA SER A 45 12.13 6.03 2.30
C SER A 45 10.76 5.42 2.64
N LEU A 46 10.52 4.14 2.29
CA LEU A 46 9.27 3.43 2.53
C LEU A 46 9.52 2.16 3.34
N ASP A 47 8.73 1.98 4.41
CA ASP A 47 8.68 0.72 5.14
C ASP A 47 7.54 -0.16 4.60
N LEU A 48 7.89 -1.30 4.00
CA LEU A 48 6.91 -2.28 3.55
C LEU A 48 6.48 -3.18 4.70
N ILE A 49 5.20 -3.11 5.09
CA ILE A 49 4.61 -3.88 6.17
C ILE A 49 3.73 -4.98 5.60
N THR A 50 4.17 -6.22 5.73
CA THR A 50 3.41 -7.36 5.21
C THR A 50 2.35 -7.83 6.22
N VAL A 51 1.16 -8.16 5.73
CA VAL A 51 0.07 -8.73 6.53
C VAL A 51 -0.27 -10.13 6.06
N SER A 52 -0.87 -10.95 6.92
CA SER A 52 -1.26 -12.33 6.56
C SER A 52 -2.63 -12.42 5.88
N ARG A 53 -3.47 -11.38 6.02
CA ARG A 53 -4.77 -11.24 5.35
C ARG A 53 -5.02 -9.76 5.03
N GLU A 54 -5.68 -9.49 3.90
CA GLU A 54 -5.98 -8.11 3.47
C GLU A 54 -6.84 -7.36 4.49
N GLY A 55 -7.75 -8.04 5.18
CA GLY A 55 -8.54 -7.46 6.26
C GLY A 55 -7.72 -6.88 7.42
N GLN A 56 -6.48 -7.35 7.63
CA GLN A 56 -5.58 -6.83 8.67
C GLN A 56 -4.85 -5.55 8.23
N ALA A 57 -4.83 -5.24 6.93
CA ALA A 57 -4.13 -4.07 6.42
C ALA A 57 -4.72 -2.77 6.98
N PHE A 58 -6.04 -2.72 7.16
CA PHE A 58 -6.77 -1.56 7.67
C PHE A 58 -6.44 -1.23 9.12
N SER A 59 -6.50 -2.21 10.03
CA SER A 59 -6.17 -1.99 11.44
C SER A 59 -4.69 -1.64 11.62
N THR A 60 -3.81 -2.25 10.83
CA THR A 60 -2.38 -1.97 10.82
C THR A 60 -2.11 -0.54 10.37
N ALA A 61 -2.69 -0.13 9.24
CA ALA A 61 -2.56 1.24 8.74
C ALA A 61 -3.18 2.27 9.70
N ALA A 62 -4.32 1.98 10.31
CA ALA A 62 -4.92 2.86 11.32
C ALA A 62 -3.97 3.05 12.53
N GLY A 63 -3.39 1.96 13.05
CA GLY A 63 -2.42 2.03 14.14
C GLY A 63 -1.17 2.86 13.79
N LEU A 64 -0.62 2.66 12.59
CA LEU A 64 0.50 3.46 12.07
C LEU A 64 0.13 4.95 11.97
N SER A 65 -1.06 5.26 11.44
CA SER A 65 -1.54 6.63 11.30
C SER A 65 -1.72 7.32 12.66
N VAL A 66 -2.28 6.62 13.66
CA VAL A 66 -2.39 7.12 15.03
C VAL A 66 -1.01 7.37 15.65
N GLY A 67 -0.01 6.56 15.29
CA GLY A 67 1.39 6.75 15.66
C GLY A 67 2.09 7.93 14.97
N GLY A 68 1.40 8.69 14.10
CA GLY A 68 1.95 9.84 13.38
C GLY A 68 2.63 9.49 12.05
N ALA A 69 2.58 8.22 11.63
CA ALA A 69 3.03 7.83 10.29
C ALA A 69 2.00 8.23 9.23
N LYS A 70 2.41 8.17 7.95
CA LYS A 70 1.54 8.36 6.78
C LYS A 70 1.49 7.06 5.96
N PRO A 71 0.63 6.09 6.31
CA PRO A 71 0.57 4.79 5.65
C PRO A 71 -0.33 4.80 4.41
N VAL A 72 -0.07 3.87 3.49
CA VAL A 72 -0.96 3.52 2.39
C VAL A 72 -1.27 2.03 2.45
N ILE A 73 -2.52 1.66 2.16
CA ILE A 73 -2.94 0.27 1.99
C ILE A 73 -2.85 -0.09 0.51
N LEU A 74 -2.11 -1.15 0.20
CA LEU A 74 -2.08 -1.76 -1.12
C LEU A 74 -2.70 -3.16 -0.97
N ILE A 75 -3.83 -3.42 -1.63
CA ILE A 75 -4.54 -4.71 -1.59
C ILE A 75 -5.22 -4.98 -2.93
N GLN A 76 -5.52 -6.24 -3.22
CA GLN A 76 -6.29 -6.60 -4.41
C GLN A 76 -7.76 -6.21 -4.24
N ASN A 77 -8.48 -6.04 -5.36
CA ASN A 77 -9.93 -5.80 -5.34
C ASN A 77 -10.69 -6.92 -4.60
N THR A 78 -10.28 -8.17 -4.77
CA THR A 78 -10.85 -9.31 -4.05
C THR A 78 -10.64 -9.16 -2.54
N GLY A 79 -9.44 -8.76 -2.12
CA GLY A 79 -9.13 -8.43 -0.73
C GLY A 79 -9.97 -7.30 -0.17
N LEU A 80 -10.18 -6.25 -0.96
CA LEU A 80 -11.06 -5.15 -0.57
C LEU A 80 -12.49 -5.63 -0.32
N MET A 81 -13.02 -6.53 -1.17
CA MET A 81 -14.35 -7.11 -0.99
C MET A 81 -14.45 -7.99 0.27
N GLU A 82 -13.37 -8.71 0.62
CA GLU A 82 -13.29 -9.50 1.86
C GLU A 82 -13.20 -8.62 3.11
N SER A 83 -12.52 -7.48 2.99
CA SER A 83 -12.12 -6.62 4.12
C SER A 83 -13.18 -5.62 4.55
N GLY A 84 -14.44 -5.80 4.16
CA GLY A 84 -15.50 -4.79 4.35
C GLY A 84 -15.71 -4.39 5.82
N ASP A 85 -15.68 -5.34 6.76
CA ASP A 85 -15.81 -5.03 8.19
C ASP A 85 -14.61 -4.22 8.71
N SER A 86 -13.39 -4.59 8.30
CA SER A 86 -12.17 -3.86 8.65
C SER A 86 -12.15 -2.44 8.07
N LEU A 87 -12.53 -2.27 6.81
CA LEU A 87 -12.64 -0.96 6.18
C LEU A 87 -13.62 -0.06 6.96
N ARG A 88 -14.82 -0.59 7.25
CA ARG A 88 -15.85 0.13 8.01
C ARG A 88 -15.39 0.47 9.43
N GLY A 89 -14.74 -0.48 10.11
CA GLY A 89 -14.36 -0.34 11.52
C GLY A 89 -13.14 0.54 11.76
N TRP A 90 -12.17 0.52 10.85
CA TRP A 90 -10.87 1.19 11.06
C TRP A 90 -10.68 2.44 10.22
N ALA A 91 -11.24 2.50 9.01
CA ALA A 91 -10.94 3.58 8.06
C ALA A 91 -12.12 4.52 7.81
N MET A 92 -13.36 4.03 7.83
CA MET A 92 -14.56 4.85 7.69
C MET A 92 -14.88 5.56 9.02
N GLY A 93 -14.17 6.65 9.31
CA GLY A 93 -14.33 7.46 10.52
C GLY A 93 -13.06 8.09 11.07
N MET A 94 -11.91 7.90 10.40
CA MET A 94 -10.66 8.61 10.69
C MET A 94 -10.65 10.02 10.09
#